data_AF-A0A366K9K6-F1
#
_entry.id   AF-A0A366K9K6-F1
#
_cell.length_a   1.000
_cell.length_b   1.000
_cell.length_c   1.000
_cell.angle_alpha   90.00
_cell.angle_beta   90.00
_cell.angle_gamma   90.00
#
_symmetry.space_group_name_H-M   'P 1'
#
loop_
_entity.id
_entity.type
_entity.pdbx_description
1 polymer ?
#
loop_
_entity_poly.entity_id
_entity_poly.type
_entity_poly.pdbx_seq_one_letter_code
_entity_poly.pdbx_strand_id
1 'polypeptide(L)'
;MGSFWQQMKEAFIEGWNEEDDQAQTAAGQGSDSSNDSSQPQRSLEEGLQAQSQDEDAQAKLAAIALLPREEVLATSLAAPFRACACYDWFSLFKSNRKALDESLIPMHLYGFPSLEGLDQDKVDMLRQQQTLSFGVSSAQEVLETGRILLARAGMSLPSLDGVPTLERLPESLAASPDSDQPNAWTISAFSSLLISGVEFNGLAKDQAMGLFAELSPMVLDAFGDWGDYAEDFLTWDHAMGMNQGRAGKLLRNTVESLTFKYGSPWVRYPLESYRSAGASSR
;
A
#
# COMPACT_ATOMS: atom_id res chain seq x y z
N MET A 1 -2.48 22.59 15.77
CA MET A 1 -2.64 21.15 15.51
C MET A 1 -1.78 20.83 14.29
N GLY A 2 -0.72 20.03 14.43
CA GLY A 2 0.14 19.66 13.31
C GLY A 2 -0.61 18.71 12.36
N SER A 3 -0.31 18.77 11.06
CA SER A 3 -0.92 17.87 10.07
C SER A 3 -0.60 16.40 10.41
N PHE A 4 -1.44 15.47 9.96
CA PHE A 4 -1.22 14.02 10.09
C PHE A 4 0.21 13.61 9.73
N TRP A 5 0.70 14.14 8.61
CA TRP A 5 2.05 13.90 8.11
C TRP A 5 3.13 14.40 9.05
N GLN A 6 2.85 15.44 9.84
CA GLN A 6 3.78 15.97 10.84
C GLN A 6 3.79 15.14 12.12
N GLN A 7 2.64 14.59 12.54
CA GLN A 7 2.55 13.68 13.68
C GLN A 7 3.15 12.30 13.34
N MET A 8 2.87 11.77 12.14
CA MET A 8 3.54 10.58 11.61
C MET A 8 5.04 10.80 11.49
N LYS A 9 5.48 11.98 11.04
CA LYS A 9 6.90 12.36 10.97
C LYS A 9 7.56 12.39 12.36
N GLU A 10 6.86 12.84 13.40
CA GLU A 10 7.39 12.92 14.77
C GLU A 10 7.47 11.52 15.42
N ALA A 11 6.38 10.74 15.41
CA ALA A 11 6.36 9.37 15.92
C ALA A 11 7.37 8.46 15.18
N PHE A 12 7.59 8.71 13.89
CA PHE A 12 8.54 7.97 13.06
C PHE A 12 10.01 8.33 13.34
N ILE A 13 10.33 9.59 13.60
CA ILE A 13 11.71 9.99 13.97
C ILE A 13 12.12 9.30 15.27
N GLU A 14 11.19 9.08 16.19
CA GLU A 14 11.45 8.43 17.47
C GLU A 14 11.70 6.92 17.30
N GLY A 15 10.85 6.20 16.56
CA GLY A 15 11.02 4.75 16.34
C GLY A 15 12.24 4.34 15.50
N TRP A 16 12.64 5.15 14.51
CA TRP A 16 13.79 4.83 13.65
C TRP A 16 15.14 4.98 14.34
N ASN A 17 15.24 5.85 15.35
CA ASN A 17 16.45 5.98 16.16
C ASN A 17 16.65 4.76 17.08
N GLU A 18 15.57 4.09 17.50
CA GLU A 18 15.67 2.90 18.36
C GLU A 18 16.19 1.67 17.62
N GLU A 19 15.89 1.51 16.33
CA GLU A 19 16.40 0.40 15.51
C GLU A 19 17.88 0.57 15.11
N ASP A 20 18.32 1.80 14.78
CA ASP A 20 19.72 2.09 14.45
C ASP A 20 20.64 1.93 15.68
N ASP A 21 20.17 2.27 16.88
CA ASP A 21 20.92 2.07 18.13
C ASP A 21 20.99 0.58 18.54
N GLN A 22 19.95 -0.22 18.24
CA GLN A 22 19.97 -1.67 18.46
C GLN A 22 20.86 -2.41 17.44
N ALA A 23 20.92 -1.93 16.19
CA ALA A 23 21.81 -2.49 15.17
C ALA A 23 23.31 -2.22 15.46
N GLN A 24 23.64 -1.12 16.14
CA GLN A 24 25.03 -0.79 16.51
C GLN A 24 25.51 -1.47 17.81
N THR A 25 24.60 -1.90 18.68
CA THR A 25 24.97 -2.55 19.96
C THR A 25 25.17 -4.07 19.84
N ALA A 26 24.71 -4.72 18.77
CA ALA A 26 24.83 -6.17 18.57
C ALA A 26 26.18 -6.65 17.98
N ALA A 27 27.12 -5.76 17.65
CA ALA A 27 28.39 -6.10 17.00
C ALA A 27 29.56 -6.42 17.97
N GLY A 28 29.28 -6.71 19.25
CA GLY A 28 30.32 -6.90 20.25
C GLY A 28 30.04 -8.07 21.19
N GLN A 29 30.95 -9.05 21.15
CA GLN A 29 31.26 -10.09 22.15
C GLN A 29 30.61 -11.46 21.98
N GLY A 30 31.46 -12.49 21.87
CA GLY A 30 31.06 -13.88 22.06
C GLY A 30 31.93 -14.91 21.35
N SER A 31 33.24 -14.93 21.59
CA SER A 31 34.05 -16.13 21.34
C SER A 31 34.05 -16.98 22.61
N ASP A 32 33.35 -18.11 22.61
CA ASP A 32 33.78 -19.25 23.42
C ASP A 32 33.26 -20.56 22.85
N SER A 33 34.22 -21.44 22.57
CA SER A 33 34.07 -22.78 22.06
C SER A 33 33.62 -23.73 23.16
N SER A 34 32.50 -24.42 22.95
CA SER A 34 32.23 -25.69 23.61
C SER A 34 31.46 -26.63 22.68
N ASN A 35 31.94 -27.87 22.65
CA ASN A 35 31.56 -28.98 21.80
C ASN A 35 30.24 -29.56 22.33
N ASP A 36 29.13 -29.38 21.61
CA ASP A 36 27.79 -29.83 22.05
C ASP A 36 27.19 -30.87 21.09
N SER A 37 26.86 -32.03 21.66
CA SER A 37 26.36 -33.27 21.03
C SER A 37 24.89 -33.19 20.57
N SER A 38 24.36 -31.99 20.34
CA SER A 38 22.93 -31.70 20.10
C SER A 38 22.54 -31.54 18.61
N GLN A 39 23.45 -31.86 17.68
CA GLN A 39 23.30 -31.52 16.25
C GLN A 39 22.16 -32.21 15.43
N PRO A 40 21.70 -33.45 15.72
CA PRO A 40 20.69 -34.08 14.85
C PRO A 40 19.26 -33.55 15.03
N GLN A 41 18.93 -32.99 16.20
CA GLN A 41 17.58 -32.48 16.49
C GLN A 41 17.37 -31.07 15.96
N ARG A 42 18.38 -30.19 16.05
CA ARG A 42 18.32 -28.84 15.48
C ARG A 42 18.17 -28.84 13.95
N SER A 43 18.85 -29.74 13.25
CA SER A 43 18.74 -29.84 11.79
C SER A 43 17.38 -30.36 11.30
N LEU A 44 16.67 -31.12 12.14
CA LEU A 44 15.33 -31.61 11.83
C LEU A 44 14.26 -30.53 12.08
N GLU A 45 14.38 -29.76 13.16
CA GLU A 45 13.49 -28.64 13.48
C GLU A 45 13.61 -27.50 12.46
N GLU A 46 14.85 -27.15 12.06
CA GLU A 46 15.11 -26.18 10.99
C GLU A 46 14.52 -26.65 9.64
N GLY A 47 14.62 -27.95 9.32
CA GLY A 47 14.04 -28.54 8.11
C GLY A 47 12.51 -28.53 8.09
N LEU A 48 11.87 -28.79 9.24
CA LEU A 48 10.40 -28.74 9.38
C LEU A 48 9.88 -27.29 9.34
N GLN A 49 10.61 -26.34 9.93
CA GLN A 49 10.26 -24.92 9.85
C GLN A 49 10.34 -24.40 8.42
N ALA A 50 11.42 -24.72 7.67
CA ALA A 50 11.56 -24.34 6.28
C ALA A 50 10.45 -24.94 5.39
N GLN A 51 10.09 -26.21 5.58
CA GLN A 51 8.98 -26.83 4.84
C GLN A 51 7.63 -26.17 5.16
N SER A 52 7.36 -25.85 6.44
CA SER A 52 6.10 -25.18 6.82
C SER A 52 5.98 -23.77 6.26
N GLN A 53 7.11 -23.05 6.12
CA GLN A 53 7.15 -21.71 5.54
C GLN A 53 6.92 -21.75 4.02
N ASP A 54 7.47 -22.74 3.33
CA ASP A 54 7.23 -22.95 1.89
C ASP A 54 5.76 -23.31 1.60
N GLU A 55 5.12 -24.12 2.45
CA GLU A 55 3.70 -24.47 2.33
C GLU A 55 2.78 -23.26 2.55
N ASP A 56 3.03 -22.45 3.59
CA ASP A 56 2.27 -21.22 3.86
C ASP A 56 2.42 -20.19 2.74
N ALA A 57 3.65 -20.00 2.24
CA ALA A 57 3.91 -19.12 1.11
C ALA A 57 3.16 -19.57 -0.16
N GLN A 58 3.16 -20.87 -0.45
CA GLN A 58 2.39 -21.43 -1.58
C GLN A 58 0.89 -21.26 -1.41
N ALA A 59 0.36 -21.46 -0.19
CA ALA A 59 -1.05 -21.24 0.10
C ALA A 59 -1.46 -19.78 -0.11
N LYS A 60 -0.66 -18.82 0.37
CA LYS A 60 -0.86 -17.37 0.13
C LYS A 60 -0.75 -17.02 -1.34
N LEU A 61 0.23 -17.56 -2.06
CA LEU A 61 0.37 -17.39 -3.51
C LEU A 61 -0.89 -17.85 -4.24
N ALA A 62 -1.42 -19.02 -3.88
CA ALA A 62 -2.64 -19.58 -4.46
C ALA A 62 -3.87 -18.72 -4.12
N ALA A 63 -4.00 -18.27 -2.87
CA ALA A 63 -5.08 -17.37 -2.46
C ALA A 63 -5.06 -16.05 -3.25
N ILE A 64 -3.88 -15.44 -3.42
CA ILE A 64 -3.71 -14.21 -4.22
C ILE A 64 -4.07 -14.44 -5.69
N ALA A 65 -3.73 -15.61 -6.24
CA ALA A 65 -4.09 -15.94 -7.62
C ALA A 65 -5.61 -16.09 -7.85
N LEU A 66 -6.39 -16.28 -6.79
CA LEU A 66 -7.86 -16.34 -6.84
C LEU A 66 -8.53 -14.98 -6.61
N LEU A 67 -7.78 -13.94 -6.23
CA LEU A 67 -8.36 -12.61 -6.01
C LEU A 67 -8.87 -12.02 -7.33
N PRO A 68 -10.02 -11.33 -7.31
CA PRO A 68 -10.51 -10.59 -8.46
C PRO A 68 -9.48 -9.60 -8.96
N ARG A 69 -9.43 -9.42 -10.29
CA ARG A 69 -8.43 -8.57 -10.93
C ARG A 69 -8.55 -7.11 -10.47
N GLU A 70 -9.76 -6.61 -10.32
CA GLU A 70 -10.02 -5.24 -9.87
C GLU A 70 -9.57 -5.03 -8.43
N GLU A 71 -9.57 -6.09 -7.61
CA GLU A 71 -9.14 -6.03 -6.22
C GLU A 71 -7.61 -5.90 -6.14
N VAL A 72 -6.90 -6.72 -6.91
CA VAL A 72 -5.44 -6.63 -7.01
C VAL A 72 -5.00 -5.30 -7.64
N LEU A 73 -5.74 -4.80 -8.64
CA LEU A 73 -5.48 -3.49 -9.22
C LEU A 73 -5.64 -2.38 -8.17
N ALA A 74 -6.74 -2.39 -7.43
CA ALA A 74 -7.04 -1.41 -6.40
C ALA A 74 -5.93 -1.32 -5.35
N THR A 75 -5.49 -2.46 -4.81
CA THR A 75 -4.40 -2.46 -3.83
C THR A 75 -3.07 -2.03 -4.44
N SER A 76 -2.81 -2.37 -5.71
CA SER A 76 -1.64 -1.89 -6.46
C SER A 76 -1.64 -0.37 -6.62
N LEU A 77 -2.80 0.23 -6.96
CA LEU A 77 -2.94 1.68 -7.12
C LEU A 77 -2.79 2.42 -5.79
N ALA A 78 -3.33 1.86 -4.70
CA ALA A 78 -3.23 2.43 -3.36
C ALA A 78 -1.86 2.26 -2.70
N ALA A 79 -1.01 1.35 -3.21
CA ALA A 79 0.23 0.97 -2.55
C ALA A 79 1.16 2.16 -2.22
N PRO A 80 1.40 3.14 -3.13
CA PRO A 80 2.22 4.32 -2.80
C PRO A 80 1.65 5.18 -1.66
N PHE A 81 0.34 5.33 -1.59
CA PHE A 81 -0.30 6.14 -0.54
C PHE A 81 -0.32 5.41 0.82
N ARG A 82 -0.54 4.08 0.81
CA ARG A 82 -0.54 3.24 2.03
C ARG A 82 0.87 2.88 2.50
N ALA A 83 1.88 3.02 1.66
CA ALA A 83 3.27 2.71 1.96
C ALA A 83 3.82 3.37 3.23
N CYS A 84 3.41 4.62 3.50
CA CYS A 84 3.86 5.33 4.69
C CYS A 84 3.12 4.92 5.97
N ALA A 85 1.80 4.68 5.89
CA ALA A 85 1.02 4.25 7.05
C ALA A 85 1.36 2.82 7.45
N CYS A 86 1.88 2.06 6.50
CA CYS A 86 2.16 0.66 6.68
C CYS A 86 3.60 0.34 6.33
N TYR A 87 4.47 1.16 6.89
CA TYR A 87 5.91 1.09 6.74
C TYR A 87 6.47 -0.33 7.00
N ASP A 88 5.85 -1.03 7.96
CA ASP A 88 6.21 -2.41 8.33
C ASP A 88 5.85 -3.46 7.26
N TRP A 89 4.94 -3.12 6.33
CA TRP A 89 4.66 -3.93 5.15
C TRP A 89 5.86 -3.96 4.20
N PHE A 90 6.73 -2.96 4.27
CA PHE A 90 7.94 -2.82 3.48
C PHE A 90 9.22 -3.18 4.24
N SER A 91 9.19 -3.19 5.58
CA SER A 91 10.23 -3.78 6.43
C SER A 91 10.25 -5.32 6.34
N LEU A 92 9.12 -5.94 6.01
CA LEU A 92 9.00 -7.37 5.67
C LEU A 92 9.92 -7.81 4.53
N PHE A 93 10.34 -6.86 3.68
CA PHE A 93 11.36 -7.18 2.73
C PHE A 93 12.68 -6.50 3.09
N LYS A 94 13.66 -7.34 3.39
CA LYS A 94 14.95 -6.92 3.93
C LYS A 94 15.60 -5.93 2.97
N SER A 95 16.46 -5.07 3.50
CA SER A 95 17.24 -4.09 2.74
C SER A 95 18.17 -4.72 1.68
N ASN A 96 18.31 -6.04 1.67
CA ASN A 96 19.14 -6.76 0.72
C ASN A 96 18.33 -7.19 -0.52
N ARG A 97 18.53 -6.47 -1.64
CA ARG A 97 17.98 -6.76 -2.99
C ARG A 97 18.17 -8.20 -3.50
N LYS A 98 19.02 -9.03 -2.85
CA LYS A 98 19.34 -10.41 -3.24
C LYS A 98 18.83 -11.48 -2.27
N ALA A 99 18.18 -11.08 -1.17
CA ALA A 99 17.62 -12.04 -0.23
C ALA A 99 16.33 -12.64 -0.83
N LEU A 100 16.40 -13.92 -1.22
CA LEU A 100 15.24 -14.70 -1.67
C LEU A 100 14.42 -15.25 -0.49
N ASP A 101 14.80 -14.95 0.76
CA ASP A 101 14.16 -15.42 1.98
C ASP A 101 12.91 -14.59 2.37
N GLU A 102 12.30 -13.91 1.40
CA GLU A 102 11.06 -13.16 1.55
C GLU A 102 9.85 -14.12 1.50
N SER A 103 9.79 -15.05 2.44
CA SER A 103 8.74 -16.08 2.52
C SER A 103 7.36 -15.54 2.93
N LEU A 104 7.28 -14.28 3.35
CA LEU A 104 6.04 -13.64 3.75
C LEU A 104 5.53 -12.72 2.65
N ILE A 105 4.63 -13.24 1.82
CA ILE A 105 3.84 -12.40 0.92
C ILE A 105 2.68 -11.82 1.75
N PRO A 106 2.67 -10.52 2.01
CA PRO A 106 1.62 -9.89 2.81
C PRO A 106 0.29 -9.87 2.04
N MET A 107 -0.65 -10.75 2.40
CA MET A 107 -1.98 -10.86 1.77
C MET A 107 -2.72 -9.51 1.69
N HIS A 108 -2.53 -8.65 2.69
CA HIS A 108 -3.15 -7.32 2.77
C HIS A 108 -2.66 -6.32 1.70
N LEU A 109 -1.57 -6.63 0.98
CA LEU A 109 -1.15 -5.86 -0.21
C LEU A 109 -1.91 -6.25 -1.49
N TYR A 110 -2.69 -7.32 -1.45
CA TYR A 110 -3.36 -7.88 -2.62
C TYR A 110 -4.88 -7.86 -2.52
N GLY A 111 -5.44 -7.80 -1.32
CA GLY A 111 -6.89 -7.82 -1.09
C GLY A 111 -7.39 -6.88 0.00
N PHE A 112 -8.70 -6.61 -0.04
CA PHE A 112 -9.43 -5.84 0.97
C PHE A 112 -10.88 -6.34 1.15
N PRO A 113 -11.45 -6.32 2.37
CA PRO A 113 -10.73 -6.06 3.61
C PRO A 113 -9.82 -7.26 3.92
N SER A 114 -8.57 -6.99 4.29
CA SER A 114 -7.60 -8.03 4.64
C SER A 114 -6.78 -7.56 5.82
N LEU A 115 -7.43 -7.37 6.96
CA LEU A 115 -6.77 -6.98 8.22
C LEU A 115 -6.31 -8.20 9.05
N GLU A 116 -6.71 -9.40 8.64
CA GLU A 116 -6.30 -10.64 9.31
C GLU A 116 -4.76 -10.78 9.28
N GLY A 117 -4.18 -11.02 10.45
CA GLY A 117 -2.72 -11.12 10.62
C GLY A 117 -2.00 -9.78 10.85
N LEU A 118 -2.72 -8.65 10.86
CA LEU A 118 -2.18 -7.39 11.40
C LEU A 118 -2.41 -7.32 12.91
N ASP A 119 -1.41 -6.83 13.63
CA ASP A 119 -1.57 -6.45 15.03
C ASP A 119 -2.51 -5.24 15.18
N GLN A 120 -3.03 -5.05 16.40
CA GLN A 120 -4.03 -4.02 16.66
C GLN A 120 -3.46 -2.60 16.45
N ASP A 121 -2.19 -2.39 16.76
CA ASP A 121 -1.52 -1.10 16.59
C ASP A 121 -1.49 -0.68 15.12
N LYS A 122 -1.18 -1.61 14.20
CA LYS A 122 -1.24 -1.37 12.74
C LYS A 122 -2.65 -1.09 12.25
N VAL A 123 -3.64 -1.82 12.76
CA VAL A 123 -5.05 -1.58 12.42
C VAL A 123 -5.47 -0.17 12.86
N ASP A 124 -5.04 0.25 14.05
CA ASP A 124 -5.33 1.58 14.57
C ASP A 124 -4.58 2.69 13.81
N MET A 125 -3.33 2.45 13.39
CA MET A 125 -2.58 3.35 12.50
C MET A 125 -3.27 3.53 11.15
N LEU A 126 -3.76 2.46 10.52
CA LEU A 126 -4.53 2.52 9.28
C LEU A 126 -5.83 3.33 9.45
N ARG A 127 -6.57 3.07 10.52
CA ARG A 127 -7.80 3.83 10.84
C ARG A 127 -7.49 5.31 11.09
N GLN A 128 -6.40 5.60 11.78
CA GLN A 128 -5.94 6.97 12.03
C GLN A 128 -5.50 7.66 10.73
N GLN A 129 -4.77 6.98 9.86
CA GLN A 129 -4.40 7.48 8.53
C GLN A 129 -5.64 7.89 7.77
N GLN A 130 -6.66 7.04 7.73
CA GLN A 130 -7.89 7.34 7.03
C GLN A 130 -8.60 8.57 7.61
N THR A 131 -8.77 8.58 8.93
CA THR A 131 -9.47 9.66 9.62
C THR A 131 -8.77 11.00 9.39
N LEU A 132 -7.45 11.03 9.48
CA LEU A 132 -6.71 12.30 9.38
C LEU A 132 -6.39 12.70 7.94
N SER A 133 -6.26 11.75 7.00
CA SER A 133 -5.99 12.05 5.59
C SER A 133 -7.24 12.45 4.84
N PHE A 134 -8.36 11.78 5.11
CA PHE A 134 -9.59 11.94 4.35
C PHE A 134 -10.75 12.52 5.16
N GLY A 135 -10.70 12.54 6.50
CA GLY A 135 -11.76 13.12 7.32
C GLY A 135 -13.10 12.39 7.19
N VAL A 136 -13.10 11.10 6.82
CA VAL A 136 -14.31 10.31 6.58
C VAL A 136 -14.61 9.35 7.73
N SER A 137 -15.89 9.15 8.00
CA SER A 137 -16.42 8.30 9.06
C SER A 137 -17.53 7.36 8.58
N SER A 138 -18.08 7.58 7.38
CA SER A 138 -19.16 6.75 6.80
C SER A 138 -18.91 6.39 5.34
N ALA A 139 -19.57 5.33 4.86
CA ALA A 139 -19.56 4.93 3.46
C ALA A 139 -19.99 6.07 2.51
N GLN A 140 -20.95 6.90 2.94
CA GLN A 140 -21.41 8.05 2.16
C GLN A 140 -20.27 9.07 2.00
N GLU A 141 -19.65 9.50 3.10
CA GLU A 141 -18.54 10.47 3.08
C GLU A 141 -17.33 9.96 2.26
N VAL A 142 -17.09 8.65 2.26
CA VAL A 142 -16.09 8.01 1.40
C VAL A 142 -16.38 8.26 -0.08
N LEU A 143 -17.63 8.06 -0.51
CA LEU A 143 -18.04 8.28 -1.90
C LEU A 143 -18.01 9.76 -2.29
N GLU A 144 -18.47 10.64 -1.40
CA GLU A 144 -18.46 12.09 -1.65
C GLU A 144 -17.04 12.64 -1.77
N THR A 145 -16.14 12.23 -0.86
CA THR A 145 -14.72 12.57 -0.92
C THR A 145 -14.06 11.99 -2.17
N GLY A 146 -14.39 10.73 -2.51
CA GLY A 146 -13.88 10.07 -3.69
C GLY A 146 -14.28 10.77 -4.99
N ARG A 147 -15.54 11.21 -5.10
CA ARG A 147 -16.03 12.01 -6.24
C ARG A 147 -15.21 13.27 -6.43
N ILE A 148 -14.90 13.98 -5.34
CA ILE A 148 -14.14 15.22 -5.41
C ILE A 148 -12.69 14.97 -5.82
N LEU A 149 -12.05 13.95 -5.25
CA LEU A 149 -10.69 13.56 -5.63
C LEU A 149 -10.62 13.29 -7.13
N LEU A 150 -11.50 12.46 -7.66
CA LEU A 150 -11.51 12.14 -9.09
C LEU A 150 -11.76 13.37 -9.96
N ALA A 151 -12.70 14.23 -9.58
CA ALA A 151 -12.96 15.47 -10.31
C ALA A 151 -11.71 16.36 -10.40
N ARG A 152 -10.89 16.42 -9.34
CA ARG A 152 -9.61 17.15 -9.34
C ARG A 152 -8.54 16.51 -10.21
N ALA A 153 -8.61 15.21 -10.43
CA ALA A 153 -7.76 14.51 -11.40
C ALA A 153 -8.32 14.58 -12.84
N GLY A 154 -9.35 15.38 -13.10
CA GLY A 154 -9.98 15.45 -14.43
C GLY A 154 -10.74 14.17 -14.79
N MET A 155 -11.10 13.37 -13.78
CA MET A 155 -11.76 12.08 -13.95
C MET A 155 -13.20 12.13 -13.42
N SER A 156 -14.06 11.30 -14.01
CA SER A 156 -15.43 11.11 -13.52
C SER A 156 -15.83 9.66 -13.70
N LEU A 157 -16.53 9.10 -12.72
CA LEU A 157 -17.04 7.74 -12.74
C LEU A 157 -18.57 7.80 -12.78
N PRO A 158 -19.24 7.15 -13.74
CA PRO A 158 -20.71 7.12 -13.80
C PRO A 158 -21.38 6.70 -12.49
N SER A 159 -20.78 5.75 -11.77
CA SER A 159 -21.28 5.31 -10.46
C SER A 159 -21.27 6.39 -9.37
N LEU A 160 -20.60 7.52 -9.60
CA LEU A 160 -20.53 8.66 -8.67
C LEU A 160 -21.36 9.88 -9.10
N ASP A 161 -22.00 9.88 -10.27
CA ASP A 161 -22.71 11.06 -10.81
C ASP A 161 -23.84 11.56 -9.90
N GLY A 162 -24.49 10.64 -9.18
CA GLY A 162 -25.56 10.93 -8.22
C GLY A 162 -25.12 11.18 -6.78
N VAL A 163 -23.82 11.02 -6.47
CA VAL A 163 -23.30 11.19 -5.11
C VAL A 163 -23.11 12.68 -4.81
N PRO A 164 -23.79 13.29 -3.83
CA PRO A 164 -23.65 14.71 -3.55
C PRO A 164 -22.19 15.11 -3.27
N THR A 165 -21.82 16.34 -3.60
CA THR A 165 -20.49 16.86 -3.29
C THR A 165 -20.49 17.46 -1.88
N LEU A 166 -19.45 17.18 -1.09
CA LEU A 166 -19.27 17.85 0.20
C LEU A 166 -19.17 19.38 0.01
N GLU A 167 -19.77 20.14 0.93
CA GLU A 167 -19.64 21.61 0.95
C GLU A 167 -18.20 22.07 1.22
N ARG A 168 -17.39 21.23 1.89
CA ARG A 168 -16.00 21.52 2.21
C ARG A 168 -15.14 20.26 2.22
N LEU A 169 -14.04 20.30 1.48
CA LEU A 169 -13.01 19.26 1.53
C LEU A 169 -12.23 19.31 2.86
N PRO A 170 -11.72 18.16 3.32
CA PRO A 170 -10.65 18.12 4.30
C PRO A 170 -9.49 19.02 3.86
N GLU A 171 -8.92 19.76 4.80
CA GLU A 171 -7.80 20.68 4.52
C GLU A 171 -6.58 19.96 3.93
N SER A 172 -6.37 18.70 4.33
CA SER A 172 -5.34 17.79 3.79
C SER A 172 -5.48 17.53 2.29
N LEU A 173 -6.70 17.59 1.74
CA LEU A 173 -6.99 17.35 0.33
C LEU A 173 -7.18 18.66 -0.44
N ALA A 174 -7.49 19.76 0.26
CA ALA A 174 -7.76 21.06 -0.35
C ALA A 174 -6.58 21.58 -1.20
N ALA A 175 -5.34 21.21 -0.84
CA ALA A 175 -4.12 21.57 -1.56
C ALA A 175 -3.88 20.77 -2.85
N SER A 176 -4.68 19.73 -3.14
CA SER A 176 -4.58 19.00 -4.39
C SER A 176 -4.95 19.92 -5.57
N PRO A 177 -4.04 20.12 -6.54
CA PRO A 177 -4.27 21.00 -7.67
C PRO A 177 -5.26 20.39 -8.65
N ASP A 178 -6.06 21.24 -9.29
CA ASP A 178 -6.92 20.83 -10.39
C ASP A 178 -6.03 20.43 -11.59
N SER A 179 -6.30 19.26 -12.14
CA SER A 179 -5.64 18.71 -13.32
C SER A 179 -6.70 18.31 -14.34
N ASP A 180 -6.47 18.63 -15.61
CA ASP A 180 -7.29 18.13 -16.72
C ASP A 180 -6.91 16.70 -17.14
N GLN A 181 -5.92 16.11 -16.48
CA GLN A 181 -5.41 14.77 -16.76
C GLN A 181 -5.36 13.90 -15.50
N PRO A 182 -5.64 12.59 -15.63
CA PRO A 182 -5.45 11.63 -14.56
C PRO A 182 -4.06 11.75 -13.94
N ASN A 183 -3.97 11.86 -12.62
CA ASN A 183 -2.70 11.86 -11.91
C ASN A 183 -2.63 10.74 -10.87
N ALA A 184 -1.47 10.10 -10.80
CA ALA A 184 -1.24 8.91 -10.00
C ALA A 184 -1.35 9.17 -8.49
N TRP A 185 -1.03 10.38 -8.02
CA TRP A 185 -1.20 10.72 -6.61
C TRP A 185 -2.65 10.70 -6.17
N THR A 186 -3.53 11.38 -6.91
CA THR A 186 -4.96 11.42 -6.62
C THR A 186 -5.62 10.07 -6.84
N ILE A 187 -5.21 9.31 -7.87
CA ILE A 187 -5.67 7.94 -8.08
C ILE A 187 -5.26 7.05 -6.89
N SER A 188 -4.04 7.18 -6.40
CA SER A 188 -3.56 6.41 -5.24
C SER A 188 -4.31 6.80 -3.97
N ALA A 189 -4.55 8.09 -3.75
CA ALA A 189 -5.33 8.60 -2.62
C ALA A 189 -6.80 8.11 -2.69
N PHE A 190 -7.44 8.19 -3.86
CA PHE A 190 -8.79 7.65 -4.09
C PHE A 190 -8.84 6.14 -3.83
N SER A 191 -7.86 5.40 -4.33
CA SER A 191 -7.79 3.95 -4.13
C SER A 191 -7.64 3.59 -2.65
N SER A 192 -6.76 4.29 -1.94
CA SER A 192 -6.58 4.13 -0.49
C SER A 192 -7.84 4.48 0.28
N LEU A 193 -8.54 5.55 -0.11
CA LEU A 193 -9.81 5.97 0.50
C LEU A 193 -10.88 4.88 0.38
N LEU A 194 -11.06 4.30 -0.81
CA LEU A 194 -12.05 3.24 -1.02
C LEU A 194 -11.71 1.98 -0.23
N ILE A 195 -10.45 1.53 -0.28
CA ILE A 195 -10.01 0.34 0.45
C ILE A 195 -10.25 0.52 1.95
N SER A 196 -9.78 1.63 2.53
CA SER A 196 -10.00 1.91 3.93
C SER A 196 -11.48 2.13 4.26
N GLY A 197 -12.27 2.64 3.32
CA GLY A 197 -13.72 2.78 3.46
C GLY A 197 -14.42 1.42 3.65
N VAL A 198 -13.94 0.40 2.94
CA VAL A 198 -14.39 -0.99 3.12
C VAL A 198 -13.92 -1.56 4.45
N GLU A 199 -12.68 -1.27 4.84
CA GLU A 199 -12.09 -1.77 6.09
C GLU A 199 -12.76 -1.17 7.35
N PHE A 200 -13.13 0.12 7.33
CA PHE A 200 -13.44 0.87 8.56
C PHE A 200 -14.75 1.67 8.56
N ASN A 201 -15.33 2.00 7.40
CA ASN A 201 -16.51 2.90 7.33
C ASN A 201 -17.78 2.26 6.77
N GLY A 202 -17.75 0.94 6.55
CA GLY A 202 -18.92 0.19 6.09
C GLY A 202 -19.24 0.39 4.60
N LEU A 203 -18.29 0.82 3.79
CA LEU A 203 -18.44 0.76 2.33
C LEU A 203 -18.51 -0.71 1.92
N ALA A 204 -19.51 -1.07 1.10
CA ALA A 204 -19.62 -2.44 0.62
C ALA A 204 -18.46 -2.76 -0.34
N LYS A 205 -17.83 -3.93 -0.17
CA LYS A 205 -16.73 -4.37 -1.05
C LYS A 205 -17.15 -4.38 -2.52
N ASP A 206 -18.32 -4.94 -2.83
CA ASP A 206 -18.84 -4.99 -4.20
C ASP A 206 -19.02 -3.60 -4.83
N GLN A 207 -19.37 -2.60 -4.02
CA GLN A 207 -19.49 -1.22 -4.47
C GLN A 207 -18.12 -0.62 -4.79
N ALA A 208 -17.12 -0.81 -3.92
CA ALA A 208 -15.75 -0.38 -4.19
C ALA A 208 -15.19 -1.06 -5.46
N MET A 209 -15.46 -2.36 -5.62
CA MET A 209 -15.05 -3.14 -6.79
C MET A 209 -15.68 -2.62 -8.09
N GLY A 210 -16.96 -2.23 -8.07
CA GLY A 210 -17.61 -1.57 -9.21
C GLY A 210 -16.91 -0.26 -9.62
N LEU A 211 -16.49 0.56 -8.65
CA LEU A 211 -15.74 1.78 -8.91
C LEU A 211 -14.35 1.49 -9.52
N PHE A 212 -13.65 0.47 -9.03
CA PHE A 212 -12.36 0.08 -9.61
C PHE A 212 -12.48 -0.51 -11.03
N ALA A 213 -13.58 -1.19 -11.33
CA ALA A 213 -13.86 -1.65 -12.70
C ALA A 213 -14.03 -0.47 -13.67
N GLU A 214 -14.68 0.61 -13.26
CA GLU A 214 -14.82 1.84 -14.06
C GLU A 214 -13.51 2.65 -14.14
N LEU A 215 -12.75 2.70 -13.05
CA LEU A 215 -11.47 3.41 -12.97
C LEU A 215 -10.37 2.74 -13.81
N SER A 216 -10.35 1.40 -13.84
CA SER A 216 -9.31 0.60 -14.50
C SER A 216 -8.99 1.04 -15.93
N PRO A 217 -9.96 1.15 -16.87
CA PRO A 217 -9.65 1.56 -18.23
C PRO A 217 -9.03 2.96 -18.32
N MET A 218 -9.39 3.88 -17.43
CA MET A 218 -8.85 5.24 -17.43
C MET A 218 -7.39 5.26 -16.96
N VAL A 219 -7.07 4.48 -15.92
CA VAL A 219 -5.69 4.32 -15.45
C VAL A 219 -4.83 3.67 -16.53
N LEU A 220 -5.36 2.63 -17.20
CA LEU A 220 -4.65 1.95 -18.28
C LEU A 220 -4.47 2.86 -19.51
N ASP A 221 -5.36 3.81 -19.76
CA ASP A 221 -5.16 4.79 -20.84
C ASP A 221 -4.07 5.81 -20.47
N ALA A 222 -4.01 6.22 -19.20
CA ALA A 222 -3.11 7.26 -18.71
C ALA A 222 -1.65 6.79 -18.48
N PHE A 223 -1.44 5.55 -18.02
CA PHE A 223 -0.12 5.06 -17.63
C PHE A 223 0.27 3.82 -18.43
N GLY A 224 1.46 3.83 -19.01
CA GLY A 224 2.00 2.72 -19.80
C GLY A 224 2.29 1.51 -18.91
N ASP A 225 3.04 1.77 -17.83
CA ASP A 225 3.47 0.79 -16.84
C ASP A 225 3.47 1.35 -15.40
N TRP A 226 3.93 0.56 -14.43
CA TRP A 226 4.04 1.01 -13.04
C TRP A 226 5.18 2.01 -12.80
N GLY A 227 6.17 2.07 -13.68
CA GLY A 227 7.24 3.08 -13.66
C GLY A 227 6.69 4.47 -13.98
N ASP A 228 5.89 4.58 -15.04
CA ASP A 228 5.20 5.83 -15.41
C ASP A 228 4.31 6.31 -14.24
N TYR A 229 3.55 5.39 -13.64
CA TYR A 229 2.69 5.70 -12.49
C TYR A 229 3.51 6.17 -11.27
N ALA A 230 4.66 5.53 -11.02
CA ALA A 230 5.55 5.89 -9.91
C ALA A 230 6.18 7.28 -10.08
N GLU A 231 6.68 7.59 -11.28
CA GLU A 231 7.28 8.89 -11.57
C GLU A 231 6.26 10.03 -11.48
N ASP A 232 5.06 9.83 -12.02
CA ASP A 232 3.97 10.82 -11.91
C ASP A 232 3.55 11.02 -10.45
N PHE A 233 3.37 9.92 -9.69
CA PHE A 233 3.02 9.98 -8.27
C PHE A 233 4.02 10.82 -7.46
N LEU A 234 5.32 10.57 -7.64
CA LEU A 234 6.39 11.29 -6.93
C LEU A 234 6.50 12.75 -7.35
N THR A 235 6.23 13.04 -8.63
CA THR A 235 6.21 14.42 -9.15
C THR A 235 5.11 15.22 -8.48
N TRP A 236 3.90 14.67 -8.41
CA TRP A 236 2.76 15.33 -7.75
C TRP A 236 2.94 15.43 -6.24
N ASP A 237 3.44 14.39 -5.57
CA ASP A 237 3.72 14.45 -4.13
C ASP A 237 4.69 15.60 -3.80
N HIS A 238 5.74 15.75 -4.61
CA HIS A 238 6.70 16.85 -4.46
C HIS A 238 6.04 18.21 -4.71
N ALA A 239 5.24 18.35 -5.78
CA ALA A 239 4.56 19.58 -6.14
C ALA A 239 3.55 20.04 -5.07
N MET A 240 2.84 19.10 -4.42
CA MET A 240 1.91 19.40 -3.34
C MET A 240 2.60 19.70 -2.01
N GLY A 241 3.91 19.48 -1.90
CA GLY A 241 4.62 19.76 -0.66
C GLY A 241 4.30 18.77 0.47
N MET A 242 3.67 17.63 0.16
CA MET A 242 3.14 16.70 1.16
C MET A 242 4.26 16.01 1.95
N ASN A 243 5.22 15.39 1.24
CA ASN A 243 6.35 14.71 1.86
C ASN A 243 7.66 15.43 1.53
N GLN A 244 8.19 16.15 2.53
CA GLN A 244 9.43 16.92 2.41
C GLN A 244 10.55 16.37 3.29
N GLY A 245 11.80 16.63 2.89
CA GLY A 245 12.98 16.19 3.63
C GLY A 245 13.08 14.68 3.77
N ARG A 246 13.15 14.18 5.01
CA ARG A 246 13.29 12.74 5.31
C ARG A 246 12.08 11.92 4.85
N ALA A 247 10.85 12.42 5.07
CA ALA A 247 9.62 11.75 4.64
C ALA A 247 9.57 11.56 3.11
N GLY A 248 9.96 12.59 2.35
CA GLY A 248 10.01 12.49 0.89
C GLY A 248 11.08 11.50 0.39
N LYS A 249 12.22 11.38 1.10
CA LYS A 249 13.24 10.36 0.79
C LYS A 249 12.68 8.95 1.04
N LEU A 250 11.97 8.76 2.14
CA LEU A 250 11.36 7.49 2.52
C LEU A 250 10.30 7.04 1.50
N LEU A 251 9.41 7.96 1.13
CA LEU A 251 8.38 7.71 0.13
C LEU A 251 9.02 7.27 -1.19
N ARG A 252 10.05 7.99 -1.67
CA ARG A 252 10.80 7.60 -2.88
C ARG A 252 11.38 6.20 -2.79
N ASN A 253 12.07 5.87 -1.70
CA ASN A 253 12.65 4.54 -1.51
C ASN A 253 11.56 3.45 -1.52
N THR A 254 10.40 3.74 -0.96
CA THR A 254 9.30 2.77 -0.87
C THR A 254 8.63 2.56 -2.22
N VAL A 255 8.36 3.65 -2.94
CA VAL A 255 7.86 3.61 -4.33
C VAL A 255 8.86 2.90 -5.25
N GLU A 256 10.16 3.17 -5.12
CA GLU A 256 11.20 2.45 -5.86
C GLU A 256 11.13 0.96 -5.55
N SER A 257 11.00 0.59 -4.27
CA SER A 257 10.91 -0.82 -3.85
C SER A 257 9.72 -1.54 -4.46
N LEU A 258 8.57 -0.87 -4.64
CA LEU A 258 7.41 -1.47 -5.31
C LEU A 258 7.76 -1.94 -6.73
N THR A 259 8.63 -1.24 -7.46
CA THR A 259 8.95 -1.58 -8.86
C THR A 259 9.80 -2.83 -9.05
N PHE A 260 10.57 -3.25 -8.05
CA PHE A 260 11.55 -4.34 -8.21
C PHE A 260 11.50 -5.42 -7.12
N LYS A 261 10.84 -5.20 -5.98
CA LYS A 261 10.81 -6.21 -4.92
C LYS A 261 9.98 -7.42 -5.30
N TYR A 262 10.53 -8.59 -4.99
CA TYR A 262 9.79 -9.84 -5.08
C TYR A 262 8.60 -9.79 -4.12
N GLY A 263 7.44 -10.32 -4.54
CA GLY A 263 6.20 -10.20 -3.75
C GLY A 263 5.60 -8.79 -3.69
N SER A 264 6.12 -7.82 -4.44
CA SER A 264 5.40 -6.57 -4.70
C SER A 264 4.20 -6.84 -5.62
N PRO A 265 3.04 -6.17 -5.41
CA PRO A 265 1.93 -6.24 -6.35
C PRO A 265 2.31 -5.72 -7.74
N TRP A 266 3.21 -4.73 -7.86
CA TRP A 266 3.63 -4.18 -9.16
C TRP A 266 4.53 -5.12 -9.96
N VAL A 267 5.37 -5.90 -9.27
CA VAL A 267 6.23 -6.91 -9.91
C VAL A 267 5.41 -8.13 -10.31
N ARG A 268 4.51 -8.58 -9.42
CA ARG A 268 3.71 -9.79 -9.64
C ARG A 268 2.62 -9.58 -10.68
N TYR A 269 2.03 -8.38 -10.72
CA TYR A 269 0.98 -8.01 -11.65
C TYR A 269 1.38 -6.73 -12.39
N PRO A 270 2.21 -6.85 -13.44
CA PRO A 270 2.56 -5.71 -14.29
C PRO A 270 1.31 -5.02 -14.82
N LEU A 271 1.32 -3.69 -14.94
CA LEU A 271 0.14 -2.92 -15.32
C LEU A 271 -0.39 -3.34 -16.70
N GLU A 272 0.47 -3.77 -17.60
CA GLU A 272 0.14 -4.26 -18.94
C GLU A 272 -0.64 -5.58 -18.91
N SER A 273 -0.47 -6.40 -17.87
CA SER A 273 -1.24 -7.64 -17.69
C SER A 273 -2.75 -7.37 -17.63
N TYR A 274 -3.13 -6.18 -17.16
CA TYR A 274 -4.50 -5.72 -17.09
C TYR A 274 -5.08 -5.35 -18.47
N ARG A 275 -4.25 -4.98 -19.45
CA ARG A 275 -4.73 -4.61 -20.80
C ARG A 275 -5.28 -5.82 -21.57
N SER A 276 -4.68 -6.99 -21.38
CA SER A 276 -4.94 -8.19 -22.20
C SER A 276 -6.27 -8.89 -21.92
N ALA A 277 -6.91 -8.65 -20.78
CA ALA A 277 -8.18 -9.28 -20.41
C ALA A 277 -9.44 -8.53 -20.90
N GLY A 278 -9.31 -7.27 -21.33
CA GLY A 278 -10.44 -6.47 -21.85
C GLY A 278 -10.83 -6.78 -23.31
N ALA A 279 -10.04 -7.59 -24.02
CA ALA A 279 -10.30 -7.95 -25.42
C ALA A 279 -11.15 -9.21 -25.62
N SER A 280 -11.48 -9.95 -24.54
CA SER A 280 -12.13 -11.27 -24.63
C SER A 280 -13.60 -11.31 -24.21
N SER A 281 -14.23 -10.17 -23.92
CA SER A 281 -15.69 -10.10 -23.71
C SER A 281 -16.30 -9.05 -24.62
N ARG A 282 -16.69 -9.48 -25.83
CA ARG A 282 -17.71 -8.81 -26.66
C ARG A 282 -18.92 -9.70 -26.74
#